data_AF-A0A2G9M1B1-F1
#
_entry.id   AF-A0A2G9M1B1-F1
#
_cell.length_a   1.000
_cell.length_b   1.000
_cell.length_c   1.000
_cell.angle_alpha   90.00
_cell.angle_beta   90.00
_cell.angle_gamma   90.00
#
_symmetry.space_group_name_H-M   'P 1'
#
loop_
_entity.id
_entity.type
_entity.pdbx_description
1 polymer ?
#
loop_
_entity_poly.entity_id
_entity_poly.type
_entity_poly.pdbx_seq_one_letter_code
_entity_poly.pdbx_strand_id
1 'polypeptide(L)'
;MGFIRVKGHGNHRYAYFVEEEWTEKGPRQSVSEYLGKTEKTKKVREFQISSNEISALGYEELVSKLVEAELLSRGFEKKAKGKMCLALDRKMIVAELSGRALKLCWKGKLGNERGCVLEMNDGFLCARTFSALIRFRAGLPKNSGENFTSEPEEGEELARLVVNAGLSLSSDVFIKLYEKCTGKNLGLAPEKN
;
A
#
# COMPACT_ATOMS: atom_id res chain seq x y z
N MET A 1 3.93 -18.12 1.16
CA MET A 1 4.22 -16.67 0.96
C MET A 1 3.54 -16.25 -0.33
N GLY A 2 3.09 -15.00 -0.48
CA GLY A 2 2.43 -14.58 -1.71
C GLY A 2 2.89 -13.22 -2.21
N PHE A 3 2.77 -13.01 -3.51
CA PHE A 3 3.20 -11.81 -4.22
C PHE A 3 2.19 -11.43 -5.31
N ILE A 4 2.27 -10.19 -5.80
CA ILE A 4 1.41 -9.72 -6.89
C ILE A 4 2.13 -9.95 -8.22
N ARG A 5 1.48 -10.70 -9.11
CA ARG A 5 1.94 -10.93 -10.48
C ARG A 5 1.06 -10.17 -11.46
N VAL A 6 1.69 -9.51 -12.44
CA VAL A 6 0.99 -8.85 -13.54
C VAL A 6 1.02 -9.75 -14.79
N LYS A 7 -0.13 -9.93 -15.44
CA LYS A 7 -0.23 -10.58 -16.76
C LYS A 7 -0.83 -9.63 -17.78
N GLY A 8 -0.26 -9.62 -18.98
CA GLY A 8 -0.78 -8.88 -20.13
C GLY A 8 -1.77 -9.71 -20.94
N HIS A 9 -2.83 -9.08 -21.42
CA HIS A 9 -3.75 -9.64 -22.42
C HIS A 9 -4.13 -8.52 -23.40
N GLY A 10 -3.56 -8.56 -24.62
CA GLY A 10 -3.62 -7.45 -25.57
C GLY A 10 -3.03 -6.17 -24.98
N ASN A 11 -3.77 -5.06 -25.07
CA ASN A 11 -3.36 -3.74 -24.54
C ASN A 11 -3.73 -3.55 -23.06
N HIS A 12 -4.06 -4.62 -22.34
CA HIS A 12 -4.50 -4.56 -20.96
C HIS A 12 -3.59 -5.40 -20.07
N ARG A 13 -3.39 -4.91 -18.84
CA ARG A 13 -2.58 -5.56 -17.82
C ARG A 13 -3.45 -5.78 -16.58
N TYR A 14 -3.27 -6.94 -15.96
CA TYR A 14 -4.12 -7.45 -14.90
C TYR A 14 -3.25 -7.98 -13.77
N ALA A 15 -3.60 -7.63 -12.54
CA ALA A 15 -2.89 -8.06 -11.34
C ALA A 15 -3.61 -9.25 -10.72
N TYR A 16 -2.81 -10.21 -10.28
CA TYR A 16 -3.23 -11.42 -9.60
C TYR A 16 -2.38 -11.58 -8.34
N PHE A 17 -3.01 -11.99 -7.24
CA PHE A 17 -2.25 -12.50 -6.11
C PHE A 17 -1.89 -13.96 -6.37
N VAL A 18 -0.61 -14.26 -6.19
CA VAL A 18 -0.05 -15.60 -6.41
C VAL A 18 0.55 -16.06 -5.11
N GLU A 19 0.19 -17.28 -4.70
CA GLU A 19 0.77 -17.97 -3.57
C GLU A 19 1.81 -18.96 -4.06
N GLU A 20 2.90 -19.06 -3.33
CA GLU A 20 3.97 -20.03 -3.57
C GLU A 20 3.97 -21.07 -2.47
N GLU A 21 3.96 -22.33 -2.89
CA GLU A 21 3.99 -23.52 -2.06
C GLU A 21 5.15 -24.42 -2.50
N TRP A 22 5.95 -24.89 -1.54
CA TRP A 22 7.00 -25.88 -1.80
C TRP A 22 6.40 -27.28 -1.80
N THR A 23 6.64 -28.03 -2.87
CA THR A 23 6.24 -29.45 -2.99
C THR A 23 7.48 -30.33 -3.17
N GLU A 24 7.32 -31.65 -3.05
CA GLU A 24 8.41 -32.62 -3.31
C GLU A 24 9.02 -32.46 -4.72
N LYS A 25 8.27 -31.92 -5.68
CA LYS A 25 8.69 -31.69 -7.06
C LYS A 25 9.24 -30.27 -7.31
N GLY A 26 9.38 -29.47 -6.27
CA GLY A 26 9.81 -28.07 -6.34
C GLY A 26 8.69 -27.06 -6.07
N PRO A 27 8.97 -25.76 -6.28
CA PRO A 27 8.03 -24.69 -5.97
C PRO A 27 6.86 -24.70 -6.97
N ARG A 28 5.63 -24.60 -6.46
CA ARG A 28 4.41 -24.43 -7.25
C ARG A 28 3.78 -23.09 -6.93
N GLN A 29 3.26 -22.45 -7.96
CA GLN A 29 2.56 -21.17 -7.87
C GLN A 29 1.08 -21.35 -8.21
N SER A 30 0.20 -20.95 -7.31
CA SER A 30 -1.25 -20.95 -7.52
C SER A 30 -1.75 -19.50 -7.56
N VAL A 31 -2.68 -19.21 -8.48
CA VAL A 31 -3.35 -17.90 -8.48
C VAL A 31 -4.45 -17.95 -7.44
N SER A 32 -4.29 -17.20 -6.36
CA SER A 32 -5.23 -17.17 -5.24
C SER A 32 -6.39 -16.20 -5.52
N GLU A 33 -6.09 -15.06 -6.17
CA GLU A 33 -7.07 -13.97 -6.32
C GLU A 33 -6.79 -13.12 -7.57
N TYR A 34 -7.85 -12.67 -8.25
CA TYR A 34 -7.77 -11.60 -9.25
C TYR A 34 -7.98 -10.23 -8.59
N LEU A 35 -6.98 -9.35 -8.67
CA LEU A 35 -6.98 -8.07 -7.96
C LEU A 35 -7.56 -6.91 -8.78
N GLY A 36 -7.57 -7.03 -10.11
CA GLY A 36 -8.11 -6.01 -11.00
C GLY A 36 -7.20 -5.65 -12.16
N LYS A 37 -7.64 -4.66 -12.94
CA LYS A 37 -6.85 -4.08 -14.03
C LYS A 37 -5.79 -3.15 -13.45
N THR A 38 -4.54 -3.31 -13.88
CA THR A 38 -3.42 -2.49 -13.40
C THR A 38 -3.29 -1.19 -14.20
N GLU A 39 -2.99 -0.09 -13.53
CA GLU A 39 -2.53 1.14 -14.16
C GLU A 39 -1.23 1.64 -13.60
N LYS A 40 -0.38 2.06 -14.52
CA LYS A 40 0.86 2.71 -14.17
C LYS A 40 0.59 4.19 -14.02
N THR A 41 0.92 4.72 -12.86
CA THR A 41 0.87 6.16 -12.61
C THR A 41 2.29 6.71 -12.53
N LYS A 42 2.47 7.98 -12.89
CA LYS A 42 3.75 8.68 -12.73
C LYS A 42 3.58 9.73 -11.65
N LYS A 43 4.63 9.96 -10.87
CA LYS A 43 4.68 11.07 -9.93
C LYS A 43 4.72 12.38 -10.74
N VAL A 44 3.81 13.29 -10.44
CA VAL A 44 3.70 14.61 -11.09
C VAL A 44 4.14 15.74 -10.16
N ARG A 45 4.14 15.51 -8.85
CA ARG A 45 4.60 16.47 -7.83
C ARG A 45 5.02 15.74 -6.56
N GLU A 46 5.85 16.39 -5.75
CA GLU A 46 6.20 15.93 -4.39
C GLU A 46 5.08 16.34 -3.42
N PHE A 47 4.65 15.43 -2.55
CA PHE A 47 3.90 15.78 -1.34
C PHE A 47 4.65 15.27 -0.13
N GLN A 48 4.82 16.15 0.85
CA GLN A 48 5.42 15.82 2.13
C GLN A 48 4.36 15.98 3.21
N ILE A 49 4.34 15.05 4.15
CA ILE A 49 3.55 15.16 5.37
C ILE A 49 4.43 15.90 6.39
N SER A 50 3.88 16.90 7.07
CA SER A 50 4.63 17.61 8.09
C SER A 50 4.90 16.73 9.32
N SER A 51 6.01 16.96 10.02
CA SER A 51 6.35 16.25 11.27
C SER A 51 5.26 16.38 12.34
N ASN A 52 4.60 17.54 12.39
CA ASN A 52 3.48 17.81 13.30
C ASN A 52 2.27 16.92 12.98
N GLU A 53 1.94 16.75 11.69
CA GLU A 53 0.87 15.83 11.27
C GLU A 53 1.20 14.38 11.63
N ILE A 54 2.43 13.92 11.38
CA ILE A 54 2.86 12.55 11.71
C ILE A 54 2.70 12.27 13.21
N SER A 55 3.06 13.25 14.05
CA SER A 55 3.01 13.11 15.51
C SER A 55 1.58 13.05 16.04
N ALA A 56 0.65 13.80 15.44
CA ALA A 56 -0.74 13.88 15.87
C ALA A 56 -1.57 12.64 15.50
N LEU A 57 -1.21 11.92 14.44
CA LEU A 57 -2.01 10.82 13.91
C LEU A 57 -1.71 9.48 14.61
N GLY A 58 -2.73 8.62 14.69
CA GLY A 58 -2.56 7.20 15.00
C GLY A 58 -1.97 6.43 13.82
N TYR A 59 -1.49 5.19 14.04
CA TYR A 59 -0.88 4.36 12.99
C TYR A 59 -1.73 4.23 11.72
N GLU A 60 -3.01 3.88 11.88
CA GLU A 60 -3.92 3.62 10.75
C GLU A 60 -4.25 4.90 9.97
N GLU A 61 -4.40 6.00 10.69
CA GLU A 61 -4.63 7.32 10.10
C GLU A 61 -3.38 7.81 9.36
N LEU A 62 -2.19 7.56 9.92
CA LEU A 62 -0.92 7.87 9.28
C LEU A 62 -0.75 7.05 7.99
N VAL A 63 -1.02 5.75 8.00
CA VAL A 63 -1.00 4.92 6.77
C VAL A 63 -1.96 5.48 5.72
N SER A 64 -3.19 5.83 6.12
CA SER A 64 -4.18 6.41 5.22
C SER A 64 -3.72 7.75 4.64
N LYS A 65 -3.09 8.59 5.47
CA LYS A 65 -2.54 9.90 5.08
C LYS A 65 -1.33 9.74 4.14
N LEU A 66 -0.48 8.73 4.34
CA LEU A 66 0.63 8.40 3.45
C LEU A 66 0.14 7.96 2.07
N VAL A 67 -0.89 7.12 2.03
CA VAL A 67 -1.55 6.74 0.77
C VAL A 67 -2.20 7.95 0.11
N GLU A 68 -2.87 8.82 0.86
CA GLU A 68 -3.43 10.06 0.34
C GLU A 68 -2.33 10.94 -0.28
N ALA A 69 -1.22 11.17 0.43
CA ALA A 69 -0.10 11.97 -0.06
C ALA A 69 0.50 11.38 -1.35
N GLU A 70 0.70 10.06 -1.41
CA GLU A 70 1.22 9.38 -2.60
C GLU A 70 0.24 9.50 -3.78
N LEU A 71 -1.07 9.37 -3.55
CA LEU A 71 -2.09 9.57 -4.59
C LEU A 71 -2.11 11.03 -5.08
N LEU A 72 -2.04 12.01 -4.18
CA LEU A 72 -1.97 13.43 -4.54
C LEU A 72 -0.71 13.73 -5.38
N SER A 73 0.41 13.09 -5.04
CA SER A 73 1.70 13.19 -5.75
C SER A 73 1.61 12.70 -7.21
N ARG A 74 0.63 11.84 -7.50
CA ARG A 74 0.34 11.25 -8.82
C ARG A 74 -0.80 11.94 -9.55
N GLY A 75 -1.24 13.10 -9.07
CA GLY A 75 -2.24 13.93 -9.72
C GLY A 75 -3.68 13.58 -9.37
N PHE A 76 -3.92 12.72 -8.37
CA PHE A 76 -5.27 12.55 -7.86
C PHE A 76 -5.76 13.86 -7.22
N GLU A 77 -7.04 14.15 -7.41
CA GLU A 77 -7.72 15.28 -6.80
C GLU A 77 -8.65 14.80 -5.70
N LYS A 78 -8.60 15.46 -4.54
CA LYS A 78 -9.52 15.21 -3.44
C LYS A 78 -10.91 15.72 -3.81
N LYS A 79 -11.92 14.87 -3.63
CA LYS A 79 -13.34 15.17 -3.76
C LYS A 79 -14.00 15.04 -2.38
N ALA A 80 -15.31 15.30 -2.31
CA ALA A 80 -16.04 15.19 -1.06
C ALA A 80 -15.96 13.76 -0.46
N LYS A 81 -16.04 13.67 0.87
CA LYS A 81 -16.13 12.42 1.64
C LYS A 81 -14.94 11.46 1.48
N GLY A 82 -13.71 11.97 1.39
CA GLY A 82 -12.50 11.13 1.35
C GLY A 82 -12.29 10.37 0.03
N LYS A 83 -13.07 10.71 -1.01
CA LYS A 83 -12.88 10.21 -2.37
C LYS A 83 -11.78 11.00 -3.06
N MET A 84 -10.95 10.30 -3.81
CA MET A 84 -9.92 10.89 -4.66
C MET A 84 -10.10 10.36 -6.07
N CYS A 85 -9.96 11.25 -7.06
CA CYS A 85 -10.17 10.88 -8.46
C CYS A 85 -8.97 11.28 -9.31
N LEU A 86 -8.62 10.43 -10.28
CA LEU A 86 -7.66 10.75 -11.34
C LEU A 86 -8.36 10.56 -12.69
N ALA A 87 -8.43 11.62 -13.49
CA ALA A 87 -8.94 11.56 -14.85
C ALA A 87 -7.81 11.09 -15.79
N LEU A 88 -8.07 10.03 -16.55
CA LEU A 88 -7.17 9.48 -17.57
C LEU A 88 -7.93 9.35 -18.88
N ASP A 89 -7.71 10.31 -19.78
CA ASP A 89 -8.36 10.45 -21.10
C ASP A 89 -9.89 10.28 -21.04
N ARG A 90 -10.38 9.05 -21.18
CA ARG A 90 -11.81 8.66 -21.24
C ARG A 90 -12.27 7.85 -20.03
N LYS A 91 -11.45 7.78 -18.98
CA LYS A 91 -11.68 6.95 -17.79
C LYS A 91 -11.37 7.78 -16.54
N MET A 92 -12.00 7.39 -15.43
CA MET A 92 -11.69 7.95 -14.12
C MET A 92 -11.28 6.80 -13.20
N ILE A 93 -10.14 6.94 -12.55
CA ILE A 93 -9.79 6.09 -11.42
C ILE A 93 -10.31 6.78 -10.16
N VAL A 94 -11.01 6.04 -9.33
CA VAL A 94 -11.53 6.51 -8.05
C VAL A 94 -10.89 5.69 -6.95
N ALA A 95 -10.27 6.38 -6.00
CA ALA A 95 -9.77 5.84 -4.75
C ALA A 95 -10.67 6.36 -3.61
N GLU A 96 -11.21 5.47 -2.81
CA GLU A 96 -12.00 5.81 -1.63
C GLU A 96 -11.34 5.19 -0.41
N LEU A 97 -10.83 6.06 0.47
CA LEU A 97 -10.23 5.70 1.75
C LEU A 97 -11.30 5.86 2.84
N SER A 98 -11.69 4.75 3.47
CA SER A 98 -12.69 4.75 4.54
C SER A 98 -12.18 3.95 5.74
N GLY A 99 -11.52 4.66 6.66
CA GLY A 99 -10.92 4.06 7.85
C GLY A 99 -9.89 2.99 7.48
N ARG A 100 -10.24 1.72 7.66
CA ARG A 100 -9.37 0.56 7.41
C ARG A 100 -9.52 -0.05 6.01
N ALA A 101 -10.31 0.55 5.13
CA ALA A 101 -10.57 0.03 3.80
C ALA A 101 -10.13 1.00 2.71
N LEU A 102 -9.59 0.43 1.63
CA LEU A 102 -9.31 1.12 0.38
C LEU A 102 -10.12 0.47 -0.74
N LYS A 103 -10.98 1.25 -1.39
CA LYS A 103 -11.63 0.86 -2.63
C LYS A 103 -10.98 1.60 -3.79
N LEU A 104 -10.37 0.82 -4.70
CA LEU A 104 -9.82 1.33 -5.96
C LEU A 104 -10.62 0.77 -7.12
N CYS A 105 -11.27 1.65 -7.87
CA CYS A 105 -12.04 1.24 -9.03
C CYS A 105 -11.88 2.19 -10.21
N TRP A 106 -12.14 1.62 -11.38
CA TRP A 106 -12.35 2.34 -12.61
C TRP A 106 -13.81 2.69 -12.76
N LYS A 107 -14.11 3.94 -13.11
CA LYS A 107 -15.42 4.33 -13.61
C LYS A 107 -15.35 4.52 -15.12
N GLY A 108 -16.09 3.66 -15.84
CA GLY A 108 -16.35 3.83 -17.27
C GLY A 108 -17.47 4.84 -17.53
N LYS A 109 -17.70 5.17 -18.81
CA LYS A 109 -18.77 6.10 -19.24
C LYS A 109 -20.17 5.68 -18.77
N LEU A 110 -20.43 4.38 -18.67
CA LEU A 110 -21.71 3.81 -18.25
C LEU A 110 -21.85 3.68 -16.72
N GLY A 111 -20.93 4.24 -15.94
CA GLY A 111 -20.94 4.13 -14.47
C GLY A 111 -20.50 2.78 -13.90
N ASN A 112 -20.24 1.78 -14.74
CA ASN A 112 -19.74 0.48 -14.31
C ASN A 112 -18.39 0.61 -13.59
N GLU A 113 -18.34 0.08 -12.37
CA GLU A 113 -17.15 0.02 -11.54
C GLU A 113 -16.42 -1.30 -11.76
N ARG A 114 -15.10 -1.25 -11.99
CA ARG A 114 -14.24 -2.45 -12.08
C ARG A 114 -13.03 -2.27 -11.18
N GLY A 115 -12.59 -3.36 -10.54
CA GLY A 115 -11.40 -3.35 -9.68
C GLY A 115 -10.17 -2.77 -10.40
N CYS A 116 -9.47 -1.88 -9.70
CA CYS A 116 -8.25 -1.23 -10.16
C CYS A 116 -7.10 -1.55 -9.21
N VAL A 117 -5.92 -1.76 -9.76
CA VAL A 117 -4.66 -1.82 -9.03
C VAL A 117 -3.76 -0.72 -9.58
N LEU A 118 -3.16 0.08 -8.71
CA LEU A 118 -2.23 1.10 -9.11
C LEU A 118 -0.80 0.57 -8.97
N GLU A 119 -0.12 0.40 -10.10
CA GLU A 119 1.33 0.15 -10.13
C GLU A 119 2.04 1.49 -9.86
N MET A 120 2.72 1.56 -8.72
CA MET A 120 3.39 2.76 -8.24
C MET A 120 4.69 2.41 -7.52
N ASN A 121 5.74 3.16 -7.81
CA ASN A 121 7.10 2.88 -7.33
C ASN A 121 7.46 1.41 -7.64
N ASP A 122 7.89 0.65 -6.64
CA ASP A 122 8.24 -0.77 -6.76
C ASP A 122 7.12 -1.72 -6.31
N GLY A 123 5.89 -1.23 -6.18
CA GLY A 123 4.76 -1.99 -5.65
C GLY A 123 3.41 -1.72 -6.31
N PHE A 124 2.37 -2.19 -5.64
CA PHE A 124 0.99 -2.18 -6.11
C PHE A 124 0.05 -1.72 -5.02
N LEU A 125 -0.55 -0.54 -5.16
CA LEU A 125 -1.61 -0.11 -4.26
C LEU A 125 -2.94 -0.73 -4.70
N CYS A 126 -3.51 -1.55 -3.82
CA CYS A 126 -4.83 -2.14 -3.96
C CYS A 126 -5.44 -2.40 -2.57
N ALA A 127 -6.70 -2.83 -2.53
CA ALA A 127 -7.37 -3.16 -1.27
C ALA A 127 -6.57 -4.16 -0.42
N ARG A 128 -5.93 -5.15 -1.05
CA ARG A 128 -5.16 -6.20 -0.39
C ARG A 128 -3.88 -5.67 0.28
N THR A 129 -3.05 -4.95 -0.47
CA THR A 129 -1.78 -4.41 0.06
C THR A 129 -2.02 -3.34 1.12
N PHE A 130 -3.04 -2.50 0.93
CA PHE A 130 -3.48 -1.54 1.93
C PHE A 130 -3.97 -2.22 3.22
N SER A 131 -4.82 -3.25 3.08
CA SER A 131 -5.32 -4.00 4.23
C SER A 131 -4.19 -4.70 4.99
N ALA A 132 -3.21 -5.26 4.26
CA ALA A 132 -2.05 -5.89 4.87
C ALA A 132 -1.22 -4.88 5.69
N LEU A 133 -0.98 -3.69 5.13
CA LEU A 133 -0.28 -2.61 5.83
C LEU A 133 -1.05 -2.11 7.06
N ILE A 134 -2.36 -1.86 6.95
CA ILE A 134 -3.18 -1.41 8.10
C ILE A 134 -3.27 -2.45 9.21
N ARG A 135 -3.37 -3.73 8.85
CA ARG A 135 -3.50 -4.83 9.81
C ARG A 135 -2.17 -5.23 10.42
N PHE A 136 -1.05 -4.68 9.95
CA PHE A 136 0.24 -4.92 10.57
C PHE A 136 0.20 -4.47 12.03
N ARG A 137 0.65 -5.39 12.89
CA ARG A 137 0.75 -5.19 14.34
C ARG A 137 2.06 -5.83 14.77
N ALA A 138 2.95 -5.02 15.33
CA ALA A 138 4.16 -5.52 15.96
C ALA A 138 3.81 -6.37 17.19
N GLY A 139 4.65 -7.37 17.50
CA GLY A 139 4.47 -8.26 18.64
C GLY A 139 3.28 -9.23 18.56
N LEU A 140 2.49 -9.22 17.49
CA LEU A 140 1.44 -10.22 17.27
C LEU A 140 1.97 -11.39 16.43
N PRO A 141 1.42 -12.60 16.64
CA PRO A 141 1.73 -13.74 15.79
C PRO A 141 1.41 -13.41 14.34
N LYS A 142 2.32 -13.77 13.45
CA LYS A 142 2.10 -13.84 12.01
C LYS A 142 0.81 -14.64 11.75
N ASN A 143 0.21 -14.46 10.58
CA ASN A 143 -0.95 -15.27 10.16
C ASN A 143 -0.67 -16.80 10.17
N SER A 144 0.59 -17.22 10.31
CA SER A 144 1.04 -18.60 10.51
C SER A 144 1.00 -19.10 11.98
N GLY A 145 0.64 -18.24 12.95
CA GLY A 145 0.66 -18.58 14.37
C GLY A 145 2.02 -18.39 15.06
N GLU A 146 3.03 -17.91 14.34
CA GLU A 146 4.38 -17.68 14.86
C GLU A 146 4.59 -16.21 15.23
N ASN A 147 5.06 -15.91 16.45
CA ASN A 147 5.46 -14.56 16.82
C ASN A 147 6.73 -14.14 16.06
N PHE A 148 6.87 -12.83 15.82
CA PHE A 148 8.18 -12.29 15.43
C PHE A 148 9.21 -12.64 16.49
N THR A 149 10.37 -13.14 16.06
CA THR A 149 11.41 -13.60 16.98
C THR A 149 12.34 -12.47 17.42
N SER A 150 12.34 -11.35 16.68
CA SER A 150 13.17 -10.17 16.99
C SER A 150 12.63 -8.87 16.36
N GLU A 151 13.04 -7.71 16.90
CA GLU A 151 12.68 -6.39 16.36
C GLU A 151 13.12 -6.16 14.90
N PRO A 152 14.29 -6.64 14.43
CA PRO A 152 14.67 -6.54 13.03
C PRO A 152 13.65 -7.19 12.08
N GLU A 153 13.10 -8.36 12.44
CA GLU A 153 12.11 -9.05 11.62
C GLU A 153 10.80 -8.27 11.48
N GLU A 154 10.40 -7.55 12.54
CA GLU A 154 9.21 -6.68 12.52
C GLU A 154 9.42 -5.49 11.60
N GLY A 155 10.60 -4.85 11.69
CA GLY A 155 10.97 -3.73 10.83
C GLY A 155 11.05 -4.13 9.35
N GLU A 156 11.68 -5.26 9.06
CA GLU A 156 11.77 -5.80 7.69
C GLU A 156 10.39 -6.12 7.11
N GLU A 157 9.50 -6.72 7.90
CA GLU A 157 8.14 -7.02 7.46
C GLU A 157 7.33 -5.75 7.17
N LEU A 158 7.41 -4.73 8.04
CA LEU A 158 6.76 -3.45 7.79
C LEU A 158 7.32 -2.79 6.51
N ALA A 159 8.66 -2.77 6.34
CA ALA A 159 9.29 -2.23 5.14
C ALA A 159 8.80 -2.95 3.88
N ARG A 160 8.72 -4.28 3.92
CA ARG A 160 8.18 -5.10 2.84
C ARG A 160 6.73 -4.76 2.52
N LEU A 161 5.88 -4.54 3.53
CA LEU A 161 4.48 -4.15 3.33
C LEU A 161 4.35 -2.75 2.73
N VAL A 162 5.18 -1.80 3.17
CA VAL A 162 5.25 -0.43 2.62
C VAL A 162 5.63 -0.47 1.13
N VAL A 163 6.69 -1.21 0.78
CA VAL A 163 7.15 -1.38 -0.61
C VAL A 163 6.09 -2.09 -1.44
N ASN A 164 5.47 -3.16 -0.93
CA ASN A 164 4.41 -3.89 -1.63
C ASN A 164 3.17 -3.02 -1.90
N ALA A 165 2.82 -2.13 -0.97
CA ALA A 165 1.77 -1.13 -1.16
C ALA A 165 2.15 -0.02 -2.15
N GLY A 166 3.41 -0.02 -2.62
CA GLY A 166 3.94 0.95 -3.57
C GLY A 166 4.20 2.32 -2.95
N LEU A 167 4.35 2.39 -1.63
CA LEU A 167 4.67 3.63 -0.92
C LEU A 167 6.19 3.83 -0.88
N SER A 168 6.65 5.05 -1.16
CA SER A 168 8.05 5.45 -1.02
C SER A 168 8.17 6.38 0.17
N LEU A 169 8.76 5.91 1.27
CA LEU A 169 8.92 6.67 2.51
C LEU A 169 10.38 7.08 2.70
N SER A 170 10.60 8.25 3.28
CA SER A 170 11.92 8.58 3.84
C SER A 170 12.17 7.77 5.11
N SER A 171 13.44 7.61 5.49
CA SER A 171 13.84 6.91 6.71
C SER A 171 13.14 7.48 7.95
N ASP A 172 13.06 8.81 8.08
CA ASP A 172 12.40 9.47 9.22
C ASP A 172 10.91 9.13 9.32
N VAL A 173 10.20 9.18 8.19
CA VAL A 173 8.77 8.86 8.13
C VAL A 173 8.55 7.39 8.44
N PHE A 174 9.41 6.51 7.92
CA PHE A 174 9.35 5.08 8.20
C PHE A 174 9.57 4.78 9.70
N ILE A 175 10.57 5.41 10.32
CA ILE A 175 10.85 5.21 11.75
C ILE A 175 9.66 5.69 12.58
N LYS A 176 9.08 6.86 12.27
CA LYS A 176 7.87 7.33 12.96
C LYS A 176 6.68 6.41 12.76
N LEU A 177 6.49 5.86 11.56
CA LEU A 177 5.46 4.87 11.29
C LEU A 177 5.66 3.60 12.14
N TYR A 178 6.90 3.14 12.26
CA TYR A 178 7.25 1.95 13.04
C TYR A 178 7.12 2.18 14.56
N GLU A 179 7.52 3.35 15.07
CA GLU A 179 7.27 3.74 16.47
C GLU A 179 5.77 3.72 16.79
N LYS A 180 4.93 4.20 15.86
CA LYS A 180 3.47 4.23 16.01
C LYS A 180 2.85 2.84 15.99
N CYS A 181 3.41 1.86 15.26
CA CYS A 181 2.87 0.51 15.21
C CYS A 181 3.35 -0.37 16.38
N THR A 182 4.56 -0.14 16.89
CA THR A 182 5.15 -0.87 18.02
C THR A 182 4.78 -0.29 19.38
N GLY A 183 4.41 1.00 19.42
CA GLY A 183 4.28 1.75 20.67
C GLY A 183 5.63 2.01 21.35
N LYS A 184 6.74 1.65 20.71
CA LYS A 184 8.10 1.91 21.20
C LYS A 184 8.54 3.29 20.73
N ASN A 185 9.15 4.06 21.63
CA ASN A 185 9.81 5.31 21.26
C ASN A 185 11.27 4.96 20.96
N LEU A 186 11.66 5.00 19.68
CA LEU A 186 13.00 4.57 19.27
C LEU A 186 14.05 5.65 19.43
N GLY A 187 13.67 6.83 19.95
CA GLY A 187 14.60 7.81 20.50
C GLY A 187 15.81 8.05 19.60
N LEU A 188 15.58 8.42 18.35
CA LEU A 188 16.67 8.90 17.49
C LEU A 188 17.27 10.13 18.15
N ALA A 189 18.49 10.00 18.65
CA ALA A 189 19.29 11.14 19.06
C ALA A 189 19.41 12.06 17.83
N PRO A 190 19.18 13.39 17.97
CA PRO A 190 19.32 14.29 16.85
C PRO A 190 20.76 14.18 16.32
N GLU A 191 20.90 13.99 15.01
CA GLU A 191 22.20 14.09 14.35
C GLU A 191 22.79 15.45 14.71
N LYS A 192 23.92 15.42 15.43
CA LYS A 192 24.71 16.62 15.69
C LYS A 192 25.31 17.04 14.36
N ASN A 193 24.71 18.07 13.75
CA ASN A 193 25.35 18.85 12.69
C ASN A 193 26.64 19.50 13.19
#